data_AF-A0A3S9SM11-F1
#
_entry.id   AF-A0A3S9SM11-F1
#
_cell.length_a   1.000
_cell.length_b   1.000
_cell.length_c   1.000
_cell.angle_alpha   90.00
_cell.angle_beta   90.00
_cell.angle_gamma   90.00
#
_symmetry.space_group_name_H-M   'P 1'
#
loop_
_entity.id
_entity.type
_entity.pdbx_description
1 polymer ?
#
loop_
_entity_poly.entity_id
_entity_poly.type
_entity_poly.pdbx_seq_one_letter_code
_entity_poly.pdbx_strand_id
1 'polypeptide(L)'
;MTKLSFPHWHTPEQVRGILLGLPETKRNRALYELVWLFDHDNPQGIPESKAQLATLRLLWHEPRFQGLENIKYWLEEMLNSGDDKGSWLVLQPEIETLLDVLHPETCGEYGEHGGMRHSAGTLEPFVARMIARNTENARYTARCCLYWNEALRRQRPDFDEWLKNEIRQLHGK
;
A
#
# COMPACT_ATOMS: atom_id res chain seq x y z
N MET A 1 24.85 -13.67 -2.49
CA MET A 1 23.62 -13.96 -1.74
C MET A 1 22.84 -15.03 -2.48
N THR A 2 22.34 -16.05 -1.79
CA THR A 2 21.66 -17.20 -2.41
C THR A 2 20.22 -16.84 -2.78
N LYS A 3 19.86 -16.98 -4.06
CA LYS A 3 18.49 -16.77 -4.56
C LYS A 3 17.54 -17.75 -3.86
N LEU A 4 16.37 -17.27 -3.41
CA LEU A 4 15.36 -18.16 -2.85
C LEU A 4 14.71 -18.96 -3.98
N SER A 5 14.51 -20.25 -3.75
CA SER A 5 13.84 -21.12 -4.72
C SER A 5 12.34 -21.13 -4.41
N PHE A 6 11.55 -20.54 -5.31
CA PHE A 6 10.09 -20.52 -5.23
C PHE A 6 9.46 -21.29 -6.39
N PRO A 7 8.25 -21.85 -6.22
CA PRO A 7 7.51 -22.40 -7.35
C PRO A 7 7.19 -21.31 -8.36
N HIS A 8 7.02 -21.68 -9.63
CA HIS A 8 6.74 -20.73 -10.72
C HIS A 8 5.33 -20.12 -10.64
N TRP A 9 4.39 -20.82 -10.00
CA TRP A 9 3.01 -20.37 -9.78
C TRP A 9 2.60 -20.60 -8.32
N HIS A 10 1.71 -19.77 -7.78
CA HIS A 10 1.20 -19.89 -6.42
C HIS A 10 -0.19 -19.24 -6.21
N THR A 11 -1.04 -19.86 -5.38
CA THR A 11 -2.27 -19.23 -4.86
C THR A 11 -1.97 -18.19 -3.77
N PRO A 12 -2.92 -17.30 -3.45
CA PRO A 12 -2.80 -16.40 -2.29
C PRO A 12 -2.41 -17.11 -0.98
N GLU A 13 -3.02 -18.26 -0.70
CA GLU A 13 -2.73 -19.06 0.50
C GLU A 13 -1.33 -19.68 0.45
N GLN A 14 -0.87 -20.08 -0.74
CA GLN A 14 0.48 -20.60 -0.94
C GLN A 14 1.53 -19.49 -0.73
N VAL A 15 1.29 -18.26 -1.19
CA VAL A 15 2.17 -17.11 -0.91
C VAL A 15 2.31 -16.92 0.60
N ARG A 16 1.19 -16.87 1.34
CA ARG A 16 1.21 -16.79 2.80
C ARG A 16 1.97 -17.97 3.42
N GLY A 17 1.69 -19.20 3.00
CA GLY A 17 2.34 -20.41 3.50
C GLY A 17 3.86 -20.40 3.29
N ILE A 18 4.32 -19.99 2.11
CA ILE A 18 5.73 -19.84 1.77
C ILE A 18 6.40 -18.84 2.73
N LEU A 19 5.81 -17.65 2.89
CA LEU A 19 6.37 -16.61 3.77
C LEU A 19 6.43 -17.03 5.24
N LEU A 20 5.41 -17.77 5.71
CA LEU A 20 5.37 -18.30 7.07
C LEU A 20 6.44 -19.37 7.31
N GLY A 21 6.77 -20.18 6.30
CA GLY A 21 7.83 -21.18 6.35
C GLY A 21 9.25 -20.60 6.34
N LEU A 22 9.41 -19.31 6.00
CA LEU A 22 10.72 -18.66 5.96
C LEU A 22 11.13 -18.05 7.31
N PRO A 23 12.45 -18.00 7.59
CA PRO A 23 12.98 -17.15 8.65
C PRO A 23 12.55 -15.70 8.45
N GLU A 24 12.29 -14.99 9.56
CA GLU A 24 11.79 -13.61 9.55
C GLU A 24 12.67 -12.68 8.70
N THR A 25 13.99 -12.81 8.81
CA THR A 25 14.98 -12.01 8.07
C THR A 25 14.92 -12.18 6.55
N LYS A 26 14.21 -13.20 6.05
CA LYS A 26 14.05 -13.47 4.62
C LYS A 26 12.68 -13.06 4.08
N ARG A 27 11.70 -12.79 4.93
CA ARG A 27 10.30 -12.54 4.52
C ARG A 27 10.17 -11.29 3.65
N ASN A 28 10.81 -10.19 4.04
CA ASN A 28 10.76 -8.96 3.24
C ASN A 28 11.32 -9.19 1.83
N ARG A 29 12.48 -9.83 1.72
CA ARG A 29 13.08 -10.15 0.41
C ARG A 29 12.20 -11.09 -0.40
N ALA A 30 11.62 -12.11 0.23
CA ALA A 30 10.73 -13.05 -0.41
C ALA A 30 9.49 -12.38 -0.99
N LEU A 31 8.90 -11.39 -0.30
CA LEU A 31 7.76 -10.62 -0.82
C LEU A 31 8.09 -9.95 -2.16
N TYR A 32 9.27 -9.33 -2.27
CA TYR A 32 9.73 -8.72 -3.51
C TYR A 32 9.98 -9.75 -4.61
N GLU A 33 10.49 -10.94 -4.30
CA GLU A 33 10.72 -11.96 -5.32
C GLU A 33 9.43 -12.67 -5.76
N LEU A 34 8.50 -12.87 -4.84
CA LEU A 34 7.25 -13.58 -5.09
C LEU A 34 6.28 -12.78 -5.96
N VAL A 35 6.24 -11.44 -5.85
CA VAL A 35 5.32 -10.63 -6.68
C VAL A 35 5.60 -10.80 -8.17
N TRP A 36 6.88 -10.91 -8.57
CA TRP A 36 7.29 -11.12 -9.96
C TRP A 36 7.12 -12.56 -10.45
N LEU A 37 6.95 -13.51 -9.52
CA LEU A 37 6.66 -14.92 -9.81
C LEU A 37 5.19 -15.24 -9.62
N PHE A 38 4.37 -14.25 -9.27
CA PHE A 38 2.94 -14.39 -9.15
C PHE A 38 2.38 -14.56 -10.55
N ASP A 39 2.25 -15.81 -10.97
CA ASP A 39 1.99 -16.16 -12.35
C ASP A 39 0.55 -15.78 -12.76
N HIS A 40 0.49 -14.84 -13.71
CA HIS A 40 -0.71 -14.22 -14.26
C HIS A 40 -1.51 -15.23 -15.11
N ASP A 41 -0.88 -16.30 -15.57
CA ASP A 41 -1.50 -17.42 -16.30
C ASP A 41 -2.05 -18.46 -15.32
N ASN A 42 -2.79 -17.96 -14.31
CA ASN A 42 -3.37 -18.79 -13.27
C ASN A 42 -4.19 -19.96 -13.86
N PRO A 43 -3.84 -21.23 -13.57
CA PRO A 43 -4.52 -22.41 -14.11
C PRO A 43 -5.97 -22.55 -13.61
N GLN A 44 -6.35 -21.80 -12.57
CA GLN A 44 -7.74 -21.75 -12.06
C GLN A 44 -8.61 -20.72 -12.79
N GLY A 45 -8.05 -19.94 -13.73
CA GLY A 45 -8.77 -18.93 -14.50
C GLY A 45 -9.31 -17.76 -13.67
N ILE A 46 -8.81 -17.55 -12.44
CA ILE A 46 -9.18 -16.40 -11.62
C ILE A 46 -8.48 -15.16 -12.20
N PRO A 47 -9.20 -14.05 -12.42
CA PRO A 47 -8.59 -12.80 -12.84
C PRO A 47 -7.44 -12.39 -11.93
N GLU A 48 -6.34 -11.97 -12.53
CA GLU A 48 -5.11 -11.59 -11.84
C GLU A 48 -5.37 -10.56 -10.73
N SER A 49 -6.10 -9.48 -11.03
CA SER A 49 -6.46 -8.44 -10.04
C SER A 49 -7.23 -9.00 -8.83
N LYS A 50 -8.06 -10.04 -9.02
CA LYS A 50 -8.74 -10.72 -7.89
C LYS A 50 -7.75 -11.55 -7.07
N ALA A 51 -6.82 -12.22 -7.73
CA ALA A 51 -5.79 -13.03 -7.08
C ALA A 51 -4.81 -12.14 -6.29
N GLN A 52 -4.37 -11.02 -6.89
CA GLN A 52 -3.54 -10.00 -6.22
C GLN A 52 -4.24 -9.40 -5.01
N LEU A 53 -5.51 -8.99 -5.16
CA LEU A 53 -6.31 -8.47 -4.04
C LEU A 53 -6.45 -9.48 -2.90
N ALA A 54 -6.71 -10.76 -3.23
CA ALA A 54 -6.81 -11.82 -2.23
C ALA A 54 -5.47 -12.04 -1.50
N THR A 55 -4.34 -12.02 -2.23
CA THR A 55 -3.01 -12.14 -1.63
C THR A 55 -2.72 -10.94 -0.71
N LEU A 56 -2.93 -9.72 -1.19
CA LEU A 56 -2.69 -8.50 -0.42
C LEU A 56 -3.47 -8.50 0.90
N ARG A 57 -4.75 -8.92 0.88
CA ARG A 57 -5.56 -9.07 2.09
C ARG A 57 -4.98 -10.12 3.05
N LEU A 58 -4.56 -11.28 2.55
CA LEU A 58 -3.92 -12.28 3.41
C LEU A 58 -2.62 -11.76 4.05
N LEU A 59 -1.86 -10.94 3.31
CA LEU A 59 -0.63 -10.33 3.83
C LEU A 59 -0.94 -9.28 4.90
N TRP A 60 -1.90 -8.41 4.66
CA TRP A 60 -2.32 -7.35 5.58
C TRP A 60 -2.98 -7.85 6.86
N HIS A 61 -3.71 -8.96 6.81
CA HIS A 61 -4.36 -9.56 7.97
C HIS A 61 -3.48 -10.57 8.73
N GLU A 62 -2.19 -10.67 8.37
CA GLU A 62 -1.18 -11.44 9.09
C GLU A 62 -0.18 -10.50 9.80
N PRO A 63 -0.24 -10.35 11.14
CA PRO A 63 0.57 -9.37 11.88
C PRO A 63 2.08 -9.47 11.64
N ARG A 64 2.58 -10.66 11.34
CA ARG A 64 4.00 -10.90 11.03
C ARG A 64 4.47 -10.25 9.73
N PHE A 65 3.55 -9.81 8.88
CA PHE A 65 3.85 -9.25 7.58
C PHE A 65 3.53 -7.75 7.48
N GLN A 66 2.61 -7.22 8.29
CA GLN A 66 2.14 -5.83 8.20
C GLN A 66 3.25 -4.77 8.11
N GLY A 67 4.32 -4.93 8.90
CA GLY A 67 5.47 -4.03 8.91
C GLY A 67 6.54 -4.32 7.85
N LEU A 68 6.31 -5.22 6.89
CA LEU A 68 7.28 -5.53 5.84
C LEU A 68 7.16 -4.54 4.68
N GLU A 69 8.25 -3.82 4.39
CA GLU A 69 8.33 -2.80 3.34
C GLU A 69 7.82 -3.28 1.98
N ASN A 70 8.22 -4.49 1.56
CA ASN A 70 7.99 -4.99 0.20
C ASN A 70 6.53 -5.41 -0.06
N ILE A 71 5.63 -5.29 0.93
CA ILE A 71 4.19 -5.32 0.68
C ILE A 71 3.78 -4.21 -0.31
N LYS A 72 4.50 -3.09 -0.35
CA LYS A 72 4.22 -1.98 -1.29
C LYS A 72 4.14 -2.43 -2.74
N TYR A 73 4.98 -3.36 -3.19
CA TYR A 73 4.95 -3.88 -4.56
C TYR A 73 3.69 -4.69 -4.87
N TRP A 74 3.18 -5.44 -3.90
CA TRP A 74 1.89 -6.15 -4.06
C TRP A 74 0.72 -5.17 -4.16
N LEU A 75 0.77 -4.09 -3.40
CA LEU A 75 -0.19 -3.00 -3.48
C LEU A 75 -0.10 -2.27 -4.83
N GLU A 76 1.10 -1.94 -5.29
CA GLU A 76 1.36 -1.29 -6.58
C GLU A 76 0.78 -2.12 -7.74
N GLU A 77 1.09 -3.42 -7.81
CA GLU A 77 0.52 -4.32 -8.84
C GLU A 77 -1.02 -4.35 -8.78
N MET A 78 -1.60 -4.39 -7.58
CA MET A 78 -3.07 -4.37 -7.44
C MET A 78 -3.68 -3.03 -7.88
N LEU A 79 -3.03 -1.90 -7.59
CA LEU A 79 -3.48 -0.57 -8.00
C LEU A 79 -3.28 -0.32 -9.50
N ASN A 80 -2.30 -0.99 -10.12
CA ASN A 80 -2.02 -0.91 -11.55
C ASN A 80 -2.88 -1.85 -12.41
N SER A 81 -3.24 -3.04 -11.90
CA SER A 81 -3.97 -4.09 -12.62
C SER A 81 -5.50 -3.91 -12.65
N GLY A 82 -6.07 -3.07 -11.79
CA GLY A 82 -7.51 -2.81 -11.79
C GLY A 82 -7.95 -1.77 -12.83
N ASP A 83 -9.26 -1.73 -13.12
CA ASP A 83 -9.86 -0.55 -13.76
C ASP A 83 -9.52 0.67 -12.88
N ASP A 84 -8.78 1.59 -13.49
CA ASP A 84 -8.00 2.72 -12.95
C ASP A 84 -8.60 3.55 -11.81
N LYS A 85 -9.89 3.40 -11.50
CA LYS A 85 -10.62 4.16 -10.47
C LYS A 85 -11.22 3.30 -9.34
N GLY A 86 -11.32 1.99 -9.49
CA GLY A 86 -12.03 1.13 -8.53
C GLY A 86 -11.17 0.65 -7.37
N SER A 87 -9.97 0.16 -7.68
CA SER A 87 -9.12 -0.57 -6.72
C SER A 87 -8.73 0.26 -5.50
N TRP A 88 -8.36 1.53 -5.71
CA TRP A 88 -8.00 2.43 -4.62
C TRP A 88 -9.16 2.58 -3.62
N LEU A 89 -10.36 2.87 -4.12
CA LEU A 89 -11.56 3.01 -3.29
C LEU A 89 -11.92 1.72 -2.55
N VAL A 90 -11.77 0.56 -3.19
CA VAL A 90 -12.04 -0.75 -2.58
C VAL A 90 -11.09 -1.04 -1.41
N LEU A 91 -9.83 -0.61 -1.51
CA LEU A 91 -8.81 -0.83 -0.48
C LEU A 91 -8.85 0.21 0.66
N GLN A 92 -9.51 1.35 0.44
CA GLN A 92 -9.56 2.45 1.41
C GLN A 92 -9.94 2.02 2.84
N PRO A 93 -11.01 1.21 3.08
CA PRO A 93 -11.37 0.84 4.44
C PRO A 93 -10.29 0.02 5.17
N GLU A 94 -9.58 -0.84 4.43
CA GLU A 94 -8.52 -1.69 4.98
C GLU A 94 -7.26 -0.87 5.26
N ILE A 95 -6.88 0.02 4.34
CA ILE A 95 -5.80 0.99 4.57
C ILE A 95 -6.08 1.86 5.79
N GLU A 96 -7.30 2.41 5.90
CA GLU A 96 -7.67 3.22 7.05
C GLU A 96 -7.62 2.38 8.34
N THR A 97 -8.03 1.13 8.33
CA THR A 97 -7.98 0.27 9.53
C THR A 97 -6.55 -0.04 9.95
N LEU A 98 -5.68 -0.39 8.99
CA LEU A 98 -4.36 -0.95 9.23
C LEU A 98 -3.22 0.09 9.19
N LEU A 99 -3.55 1.34 8.89
CA LEU A 99 -2.61 2.43 8.64
C LEU A 99 -1.44 2.49 9.63
N ASP A 100 -1.70 2.31 10.93
CA ASP A 100 -0.69 2.48 11.99
C ASP A 100 0.19 1.24 12.22
N VAL A 101 -0.15 0.11 11.61
CA VAL A 101 0.64 -1.13 11.67
C VAL A 101 1.34 -1.47 10.36
N LEU A 102 0.92 -0.82 9.26
CA LEU A 102 1.56 -0.98 7.96
C LEU A 102 2.92 -0.28 7.91
N HIS A 103 3.80 -0.79 7.06
CA HIS A 103 5.05 -0.11 6.76
C HIS A 103 4.79 1.27 6.10
N PRO A 104 5.53 2.34 6.47
CA PRO A 104 5.32 3.68 5.91
C PRO A 104 5.33 3.72 4.38
N GLU A 105 6.21 2.95 3.74
CA GLU A 105 6.27 2.87 2.28
C GLU A 105 4.98 2.31 1.64
N THR A 106 4.30 1.35 2.29
CA THR A 106 3.00 0.86 1.82
C THR A 106 1.93 1.95 1.93
N CYS A 107 1.95 2.71 3.03
CA CYS A 107 1.09 3.86 3.26
C CYS A 107 1.35 4.99 2.24
N GLY A 108 2.62 5.20 1.88
CA GLY A 108 3.07 6.14 0.86
C GLY A 108 2.55 5.75 -0.51
N GLU A 109 2.83 4.52 -0.95
CA GLU A 109 2.40 3.95 -2.23
C GLU A 109 0.89 4.14 -2.47
N TYR A 110 0.07 3.79 -1.48
CA TYR A 110 -1.37 4.00 -1.54
C TYR A 110 -1.73 5.49 -1.73
N GLY A 111 -1.04 6.36 -1.00
CA GLY A 111 -1.23 7.80 -1.07
C GLY A 111 -0.86 8.36 -2.45
N GLU A 112 0.29 7.96 -2.99
CA GLU A 112 0.80 8.43 -4.28
C GLU A 112 -0.14 8.05 -5.42
N HIS A 113 -0.53 6.77 -5.49
CA HIS A 113 -1.52 6.30 -6.45
C HIS A 113 -2.84 7.07 -6.36
N GLY A 114 -3.31 7.33 -5.13
CA GLY A 114 -4.49 8.17 -4.89
C GLY A 114 -4.33 9.53 -5.55
N GLY A 115 -3.24 10.23 -5.20
CA GLY A 115 -2.93 11.57 -5.68
C GLY A 115 -2.81 11.68 -7.20
N MET A 116 -2.17 10.69 -7.83
CA MET A 116 -1.96 10.63 -9.28
C MET A 116 -3.25 10.34 -10.07
N ARG A 117 -4.14 9.49 -9.54
CA ARG A 117 -5.24 8.89 -10.33
C ARG A 117 -6.64 9.41 -10.00
N HIS A 118 -6.82 10.06 -8.84
CA HIS A 118 -8.14 10.50 -8.40
C HIS A 118 -8.31 12.02 -8.38
N SER A 119 -9.57 12.44 -8.53
CA SER A 119 -9.95 13.85 -8.46
C SER A 119 -9.80 14.42 -7.04
N ALA A 120 -9.66 15.73 -6.93
CA ALA A 120 -9.66 16.42 -5.64
C ALA A 120 -10.92 16.11 -4.81
N GLY A 121 -12.11 16.11 -5.43
CA GLY A 121 -13.36 15.82 -4.72
C GLY A 121 -13.43 14.40 -4.15
N THR A 122 -12.74 13.44 -4.78
CA THR A 122 -12.62 12.07 -4.25
C THR A 122 -11.63 11.99 -3.09
N LEU A 123 -10.51 12.71 -3.19
CA LEU A 123 -9.40 12.62 -2.24
C LEU A 123 -9.57 13.50 -1.00
N GLU A 124 -10.27 14.64 -1.12
CA GLU A 124 -10.42 15.63 -0.03
C GLU A 124 -10.96 15.01 1.27
N PRO A 125 -12.04 14.19 1.26
CA PRO A 125 -12.54 13.57 2.49
C PRO A 125 -11.53 12.58 3.09
N PHE A 126 -10.79 11.85 2.25
CA PHE A 126 -9.78 10.90 2.70
C PHE A 126 -8.59 11.61 3.35
N VAL A 127 -8.04 12.61 2.67
CA VAL A 127 -6.94 13.43 3.18
C VAL A 127 -7.32 14.10 4.50
N ALA A 128 -8.54 14.65 4.59
CA ALA A 128 -9.05 15.24 5.83
C ALA A 128 -9.07 14.24 7.00
N ARG A 129 -9.50 12.99 6.75
CA ARG A 129 -9.47 11.92 7.77
C ARG A 129 -8.04 11.55 8.17
N MET A 130 -7.12 11.45 7.22
CA MET A 130 -5.72 11.13 7.50
C MET A 130 -5.06 12.22 8.38
N ILE A 131 -5.31 13.48 8.08
CA ILE A 131 -4.83 14.61 8.88
C ILE A 131 -5.42 14.56 10.30
N ALA A 132 -6.74 14.36 10.40
CA ALA A 132 -7.44 14.32 11.68
C ALA A 132 -6.97 13.15 12.58
N ARG A 133 -6.60 12.01 11.97
CA ARG A 133 -6.06 10.85 12.69
C ARG A 133 -4.72 11.14 13.38
N ASN A 134 -3.90 12.02 12.78
CA ASN A 134 -2.71 12.56 13.41
C ASN A 134 -1.68 11.51 13.87
N THR A 135 -1.46 10.48 13.05
CA THR A 135 -0.34 9.54 13.20
C THR A 135 0.70 9.80 12.13
N GLU A 136 1.92 9.28 12.32
CA GLU A 136 3.02 9.44 11.35
C GLU A 136 2.63 8.89 9.97
N ASN A 137 2.14 7.66 9.92
CA ASN A 137 1.70 7.04 8.67
C ASN A 137 0.52 7.79 8.03
N ALA A 138 -0.44 8.28 8.82
CA ALA A 138 -1.56 9.04 8.27
C ALA A 138 -1.10 10.34 7.60
N ARG A 139 -0.24 11.10 8.28
CA ARG A 139 0.33 12.34 7.72
C ARG A 139 1.21 12.04 6.51
N TYR A 140 1.97 10.95 6.52
CA TYR A 140 2.75 10.52 5.37
C TYR A 140 1.88 10.16 4.16
N THR A 141 0.83 9.36 4.35
CA THR A 141 -0.14 9.05 3.28
C THR A 141 -0.82 10.30 2.74
N ALA A 142 -1.28 11.19 3.62
CA ALA A 142 -1.90 12.46 3.21
C ALA A 142 -0.93 13.31 2.38
N ARG A 143 0.34 13.39 2.80
CA ARG A 143 1.41 14.07 2.06
C ARG A 143 1.58 13.47 0.66
N CYS A 144 1.68 12.15 0.55
CA CYS A 144 1.83 11.46 -0.73
C CYS A 144 0.64 11.72 -1.67
N CYS A 145 -0.60 11.71 -1.16
CA CYS A 145 -1.77 12.13 -1.94
C CYS A 145 -1.66 13.56 -2.45
N LEU A 146 -1.36 14.49 -1.54
CA LEU A 146 -1.35 15.92 -1.86
C LEU A 146 -0.22 16.27 -2.81
N TYR A 147 0.97 15.68 -2.65
CA TYR A 147 2.12 15.93 -3.52
C TYR A 147 1.78 15.75 -5.00
N TRP A 148 1.07 14.66 -5.31
CA TRP A 148 0.70 14.27 -6.68
C TRP A 148 -0.61 14.89 -7.18
N ASN A 149 -1.46 15.42 -6.30
CA ASN A 149 -2.73 16.05 -6.69
C ASN A 149 -2.65 17.58 -6.75
N GLU A 150 -2.43 18.11 -7.97
CA GLU A 150 -2.28 19.56 -8.17
C GLU A 150 -3.52 20.37 -7.74
N ALA A 151 -4.73 19.86 -8.00
CA ALA A 151 -5.97 20.54 -7.66
C ALA A 151 -6.15 20.70 -6.14
N LEU A 152 -5.90 19.65 -5.36
CA LEU A 152 -5.91 19.73 -3.90
C LEU A 152 -4.80 20.65 -3.37
N ARG A 153 -3.59 20.56 -3.94
CA ARG A 153 -2.50 21.47 -3.57
C ARG A 153 -2.87 22.93 -3.78
N ARG A 154 -3.53 23.27 -4.88
CA ARG A 154 -3.96 24.66 -5.15
C ARG A 154 -5.04 25.15 -4.18
N GLN A 155 -5.85 24.26 -3.59
CA GLN A 155 -6.80 24.64 -2.53
C GLN A 155 -6.11 25.05 -1.22
N ARG A 156 -4.83 24.69 -1.04
CA ARG A 156 -3.98 25.07 0.10
C ARG A 156 -2.67 25.69 -0.40
N PRO A 157 -2.64 27.00 -0.68
CA PRO A 157 -1.45 27.69 -1.21
C PRO A 157 -0.20 27.53 -0.33
N ASP A 158 -0.39 27.32 0.97
CA ASP A 158 0.62 27.09 1.99
C ASP A 158 0.91 25.60 2.23
N PHE A 159 0.44 24.69 1.37
CA PHE A 159 0.51 23.23 1.56
C PHE A 159 1.89 22.74 2.00
N ASP A 160 2.96 23.21 1.36
CA ASP A 160 4.33 22.78 1.70
C ASP A 160 4.76 23.24 3.10
N GLU A 161 4.37 24.45 3.52
CA GLU A 161 4.67 24.98 4.87
C GLU A 161 3.79 24.35 5.93
N TRP A 162 2.49 24.23 5.66
CA TRP A 162 1.52 23.54 6.49
C TRP A 162 1.98 22.11 6.77
N LEU A 163 2.33 21.35 5.73
CA LEU A 163 2.81 19.98 5.87
C LEU A 163 4.12 19.87 6.67
N LYS A 164 5.07 20.79 6.44
CA LYS A 164 6.30 20.85 7.26
C LYS A 164 5.99 21.11 8.73
N ASN A 165 5.01 21.96 9.02
CA ASN A 165 4.57 22.25 10.38
C ASN A 165 3.88 21.04 11.01
N GLU A 166 3.00 20.34 10.28
CA GLU A 166 2.38 19.09 10.73
C GLU A 166 3.44 18.04 11.08
N ILE A 167 4.47 17.85 10.25
CA ILE A 167 5.56 16.91 10.52
C ILE A 167 6.38 17.35 11.75
N ARG A 168 6.74 18.63 11.86
CA ARG A 168 7.48 19.15 13.03
C ARG A 168 6.73 18.92 14.35
N GLN A 169 5.40 19.04 14.35
CA GLN A 169 4.59 18.78 15.53
C GLN A 169 4.62 17.31 16.01
N LEU A 170 5.06 16.35 15.19
CA LEU A 170 5.28 14.96 15.61
C LEU A 170 6.56 14.79 16.42
N HIS A 171 7.67 15.39 15.97
CA HIS A 171 8.98 15.21 16.57
C HIS A 171 9.29 16.20 17.70
N GLY A 172 8.45 17.22 17.87
CA GLY A 172 8.59 18.26 18.89
C GLY A 172 7.87 17.97 20.21
N LYS A 173 7.44 16.73 20.46
CA LYS A 173 6.86 16.30 21.75
C LYS A 173 7.81 15.39 22.51
#